data_AF-A0A8T4QYC2-F1
#
_entry.id   AF-A0A8T4QYC2-F1
#
_cell.length_a   1.000
_cell.length_b   1.000
_cell.length_c   1.000
_cell.angle_alpha   90.00
_cell.angle_beta   90.00
_cell.angle_gamma   90.00
#
_symmetry.space_group_name_H-M   'P 1'
#
loop_
_entity.id
_entity.type
_entity.pdbx_description
1 polymer ?
#
loop_
_entity_poly.entity_id
_entity_poly.type
_entity_poly.pdbx_seq_one_letter_code
_entity_poly.pdbx_strand_id
1 'polypeptide(L)'
;MKKIFAFIVITLLLVSIALAAFGPSKPASSTSTSSSSSSSSSSSGGGSSSSGSGVAGAAGGVATGVEGQFASKAWTSINAGETASVVVADDALGVTEVSFAVDKTTYGSTIRVGTEVGLPSAIAPVSTKVYKIVKITASNIENSLKGTVTIKFKVEKTWLEGQKLKKDDIALLRFSEQKWNQLSTTVGEEDEKYVHYSAETPGFSYFVIGQRMVVAAEEIKTPVEQAPISGAATESSVPETGGESKTTPLNKLWWVPVLVAIVLGVLFYWYSKKKQ
;
A
#
# COMPACT_ATOMS: atom_id res chain seq x y z
N MET A 1 9.50 23.16 43.67
CA MET A 1 9.66 22.67 42.27
C MET A 1 11.09 22.83 41.72
N LYS A 2 12.14 22.67 42.54
CA LYS A 2 13.55 22.64 42.08
C LYS A 2 14.32 21.40 42.53
N LYS A 3 13.68 20.47 43.26
CA LYS A 3 14.30 19.23 43.75
C LYS A 3 13.90 17.97 42.97
N ILE A 4 12.91 18.05 42.07
CA ILE A 4 12.47 16.92 41.22
C ILE A 4 13.26 16.87 39.89
N PHE A 5 13.80 18.00 39.44
CA PHE A 5 14.63 18.05 38.24
C PHE A 5 16.04 17.44 38.43
N ALA A 6 16.54 17.37 39.67
CA ALA A 6 17.85 16.79 39.95
C ALA A 6 17.86 15.24 39.95
N PHE A 7 16.69 14.61 40.12
CA PHE A 7 16.59 13.13 40.17
C PHE A 7 16.41 12.49 38.79
N ILE A 8 15.93 13.24 37.78
CA ILE A 8 15.72 12.72 36.42
C ILE A 8 17.00 12.80 35.56
N VAL A 9 17.94 13.68 35.92
CA VAL A 9 19.22 13.84 35.18
C VAL A 9 20.28 12.82 35.62
N ILE A 10 20.14 12.19 36.79
CA ILE A 10 21.13 11.23 37.33
C ILE A 10 20.85 9.77 36.93
N THR A 11 19.64 9.42 36.49
CA THR A 11 19.34 8.07 35.98
C THR A 11 19.61 7.89 34.48
N LEU A 12 19.96 8.95 33.76
CA LEU A 12 20.19 8.90 32.30
C LEU A 12 21.67 8.76 31.90
N LEU A 13 22.57 8.49 32.85
CA LEU A 13 24.03 8.48 32.63
C LEU A 13 24.73 7.14 32.97
N LEU A 14 24.00 6.02 33.10
CA LEU A 14 24.57 4.73 33.56
C LEU A 14 24.27 3.51 32.66
N VAL A 15 23.94 3.67 31.37
CA VAL A 15 23.87 2.53 30.43
C VAL A 15 24.61 2.81 29.14
N SER A 16 25.88 3.18 29.27
CA SER A 16 26.86 3.14 28.18
C SER A 16 28.22 2.97 28.84
N ILE A 17 28.75 1.75 28.84
CA ILE A 17 30.18 1.36 28.88
C ILE A 17 30.21 -0.16 29.13
N ALA A 18 30.43 -0.93 28.07
CA ALA A 18 31.02 -2.27 28.11
C ALA A 18 31.51 -2.65 26.70
N LEU A 19 32.56 -1.97 26.23
CA LEU A 19 33.37 -2.42 25.10
C LEU A 19 34.84 -2.24 25.43
N ALA A 20 35.48 -3.29 25.93
CA ALA A 20 36.91 -3.56 25.79
C ALA A 20 37.28 -4.85 26.52
N ALA A 21 37.65 -5.90 25.77
CA ALA A 21 38.80 -6.77 26.04
C ALA A 21 38.75 -8.04 25.16
N PHE A 22 39.44 -8.02 24.03
CA PHE A 22 40.42 -9.07 23.73
C PHE A 22 41.35 -8.61 22.61
N GLY A 23 42.65 -8.60 22.92
CA GLY A 23 43.71 -8.05 22.08
C GLY A 23 44.13 -8.96 20.92
N PRO A 24 45.15 -8.53 20.15
CA PRO A 24 45.60 -9.23 18.95
C PRO A 24 46.59 -10.34 19.29
N SER A 25 46.42 -11.52 18.69
CA SER A 25 47.47 -12.53 18.60
C SER A 25 47.67 -12.97 17.14
N LYS A 26 48.79 -12.53 16.57
CA LYS A 26 49.59 -13.31 15.60
C LYS A 26 50.42 -14.31 16.42
N PRO A 27 50.82 -15.50 15.93
CA PRO A 27 51.70 -15.60 14.75
C PRO A 27 51.60 -16.90 13.88
N ALA A 28 52.39 -16.88 12.80
CA ALA A 28 53.14 -17.99 12.18
C ALA A 28 52.44 -19.13 11.39
N SER A 29 52.60 -19.02 10.06
CA SER A 29 53.08 -20.03 9.09
C SER A 29 52.80 -21.54 9.29
N SER A 30 52.23 -22.16 8.26
CA SER A 30 52.86 -23.33 7.62
C SER A 30 52.33 -23.57 6.20
N THR A 31 53.29 -23.62 5.28
CA THR A 31 53.24 -24.12 3.92
C THR A 31 52.63 -25.51 3.83
N SER A 32 51.78 -25.75 2.83
CA SER A 32 51.75 -27.03 2.10
C SER A 32 51.11 -26.82 0.73
N THR A 33 51.98 -26.91 -0.26
CA THR A 33 51.74 -27.08 -1.69
C THR A 33 50.90 -28.30 -2.01
N SER A 34 49.93 -28.15 -2.92
CA SER A 34 49.68 -29.17 -3.94
C SER A 34 49.15 -28.51 -5.23
N SER A 35 50.00 -28.60 -6.24
CA SER A 35 49.71 -28.38 -7.65
C SER A 35 48.74 -29.43 -8.18
N SER A 36 47.79 -29.03 -9.03
CA SER A 36 47.59 -29.71 -10.32
C SER A 36 46.73 -28.85 -11.25
N SER A 37 47.15 -28.88 -12.51
CA SER A 37 46.72 -28.13 -13.67
C SER A 37 45.66 -28.88 -14.50
N SER A 38 45.20 -28.23 -15.56
CA SER A 38 44.42 -28.70 -16.72
C SER A 38 42.90 -28.62 -16.56
N SER A 39 42.10 -28.20 -17.54
CA SER A 39 42.33 -27.69 -18.90
C SER A 39 41.01 -27.12 -19.44
N SER A 40 41.16 -26.22 -20.41
CA SER A 40 40.14 -25.59 -21.25
C SER A 40 39.02 -26.49 -21.80
N SER A 41 37.83 -25.92 -21.98
CA SER A 41 37.12 -26.03 -23.26
C SER A 41 36.33 -24.75 -23.57
N SER A 42 36.57 -24.26 -24.77
CA SER A 42 35.88 -23.18 -25.46
C SER A 42 34.58 -23.71 -26.06
N SER A 43 33.54 -22.88 -26.10
CA SER A 43 32.70 -22.81 -27.29
C SER A 43 32.05 -21.44 -27.42
N SER A 44 32.13 -20.96 -28.64
CA SER A 44 31.74 -19.68 -29.18
C SER A 44 30.37 -19.77 -29.85
N GLY A 45 29.57 -18.73 -29.70
CA GLY A 45 28.45 -18.36 -30.59
C GLY A 45 27.98 -16.99 -30.12
N GLY A 46 28.21 -15.89 -30.85
CA GLY A 46 27.84 -15.69 -32.25
C GLY A 46 26.49 -14.97 -32.24
N GLY A 47 26.52 -13.64 -32.17
CA GLY A 47 25.31 -12.82 -32.03
C GLY A 47 24.54 -12.61 -33.33
N SER A 48 23.33 -12.06 -33.23
CA SER A 48 22.81 -11.08 -34.19
C SER A 48 21.67 -10.26 -33.58
N SER A 49 21.70 -8.99 -33.95
CA SER A 49 20.77 -7.88 -33.78
C SER A 49 19.29 -8.15 -34.09
N SER A 50 18.41 -7.54 -33.30
CA SER A 50 17.22 -6.80 -33.78
C SER A 50 17.02 -5.61 -32.83
N SER A 51 17.35 -4.38 -33.22
CA SER A 51 16.52 -3.41 -33.95
C SER A 51 15.12 -3.24 -33.35
N GLY A 52 14.91 -2.15 -32.61
CA GLY A 52 13.56 -1.64 -32.36
C GLY A 52 13.39 -0.78 -31.11
N SER A 53 13.43 0.54 -31.32
CA SER A 53 12.82 1.57 -30.47
C SER A 53 13.50 1.89 -29.14
N GLY A 54 14.47 2.81 -29.22
CA GLY A 54 14.94 3.56 -28.06
C GLY A 54 13.84 4.44 -27.49
N VAL A 55 13.30 4.03 -26.33
CA VAL A 55 12.75 4.97 -25.35
C VAL A 55 13.87 5.28 -24.36
N ALA A 56 14.59 6.38 -24.62
CA ALA A 56 15.46 6.97 -23.62
C ALA A 56 14.57 7.62 -22.55
N GLY A 57 14.30 6.92 -21.46
CA GLY A 57 13.50 7.45 -20.36
C GLY A 57 13.63 6.61 -19.10
N ALA A 58 14.00 7.27 -18.01
CA ALA A 58 13.85 6.80 -16.62
C ALA A 58 14.81 5.71 -16.09
N ALA A 59 16.13 5.88 -16.29
CA ALA A 59 17.13 5.17 -15.48
C ALA A 59 17.21 5.79 -14.08
N GLY A 60 16.26 5.42 -13.22
CA GLY A 60 16.18 5.84 -11.83
C GLY A 60 16.72 4.78 -10.88
N GLY A 61 17.83 5.08 -10.19
CA GLY A 61 18.40 4.18 -9.17
C GLY A 61 17.48 4.06 -7.96
N VAL A 62 17.35 2.84 -7.43
CA VAL A 62 16.69 2.60 -6.14
C VAL A 62 17.77 2.63 -5.06
N ALA A 63 17.70 3.60 -4.16
CA ALA A 63 18.54 3.64 -2.96
C ALA A 63 17.77 2.98 -1.81
N THR A 64 18.34 1.92 -1.24
CA THR A 64 17.90 1.34 0.03
C THR A 64 18.65 2.03 1.17
N GLY A 65 17.90 2.50 2.17
CA GLY A 65 18.49 3.04 3.40
C GLY A 65 19.10 1.95 4.27
N VAL A 66 19.35 2.26 5.54
CA VAL A 66 19.62 1.22 6.57
C VAL A 66 18.53 0.15 6.47
N GLU A 67 18.91 -1.14 6.51
CA GLU A 67 17.97 -2.27 6.39
C GLU A 67 16.72 -2.05 7.25
N GLY A 68 15.56 -2.23 6.64
CA GLY A 68 14.24 -2.08 7.23
C GLY A 68 13.75 -0.65 7.46
N GLN A 69 14.50 0.40 7.09
CA GLN A 69 14.03 1.79 7.29
C GLN A 69 13.28 2.35 6.09
N PHE A 70 13.84 2.29 4.88
CA PHE A 70 13.18 2.82 3.68
C PHE A 70 13.82 2.36 2.37
N ALA A 71 13.00 2.33 1.32
CA ALA A 71 13.39 2.27 -0.07
C ALA A 71 13.02 3.58 -0.77
N SER A 72 13.91 4.11 -1.60
CA SER A 72 13.67 5.34 -2.34
C SER A 72 14.07 5.15 -3.80
N LYS A 73 13.25 5.66 -4.73
CA LYS A 73 13.57 5.67 -6.15
C LYS A 73 13.37 7.08 -6.71
N ALA A 74 14.36 7.55 -7.45
CA ALA A 74 14.31 8.84 -8.13
C ALA A 74 14.31 8.60 -9.63
N TRP A 75 13.49 9.33 -10.37
CA TRP A 75 13.44 9.31 -11.83
C TRP A 75 13.89 10.66 -12.38
N THR A 76 14.71 10.62 -13.42
CA THR A 76 15.12 11.82 -14.15
C THR A 76 13.94 12.45 -14.89
N SER A 77 13.14 11.63 -15.55
CA SER A 77 11.89 12.02 -16.20
C SER A 77 10.92 10.84 -16.26
N ILE A 78 9.62 11.11 -16.14
CA ILE A 78 8.54 10.14 -16.37
C ILE A 78 7.61 10.79 -17.40
N ASN A 79 7.40 10.14 -18.55
CA ASN A 79 6.60 10.72 -19.62
C ASN A 79 5.10 10.62 -19.33
N ALA A 80 4.30 11.54 -19.90
CA ALA A 80 2.85 11.46 -19.83
C ALA A 80 2.33 10.10 -20.36
N GLY A 81 1.48 9.44 -19.58
CA GLY A 81 0.94 8.11 -19.89
C GLY A 81 1.87 6.95 -19.54
N GLU A 82 3.11 7.22 -19.12
CA GLU A 82 4.05 6.19 -18.66
C GLU A 82 3.67 5.73 -17.24
N THR A 83 3.88 4.43 -16.97
CA THR A 83 3.73 3.86 -15.63
C THR A 83 5.10 3.67 -15.02
N ALA A 84 5.33 4.29 -13.86
CA ALA A 84 6.53 4.14 -13.08
C ALA A 84 6.26 3.26 -11.86
N SER A 85 7.28 2.49 -11.45
CA SER A 85 7.18 1.63 -10.28
C SER A 85 8.43 1.68 -9.40
N VAL A 86 8.21 1.55 -8.09
CA VAL A 86 9.23 1.35 -7.06
C VAL A 86 9.12 -0.08 -6.59
N VAL A 87 10.15 -0.88 -6.88
CA VAL A 87 10.27 -2.23 -6.33
C VAL A 87 11.02 -2.13 -5.01
N VAL A 88 10.44 -2.69 -3.96
CA VAL A 88 11.00 -2.72 -2.63
C VAL A 88 11.48 -4.14 -2.35
N ALA A 89 12.79 -4.33 -2.38
CA ALA A 89 13.41 -5.63 -2.14
C ALA A 89 13.49 -6.01 -0.65
N ASP A 90 13.29 -5.02 0.24
CA ASP A 90 13.42 -5.20 1.68
C ASP A 90 12.13 -5.77 2.28
N ASP A 91 12.17 -7.03 2.69
CA ASP A 91 11.06 -7.75 3.30
C ASP A 91 10.56 -7.09 4.60
N ALA A 92 11.43 -6.38 5.33
CA ALA A 92 11.08 -5.76 6.60
C ALA A 92 10.09 -4.59 6.41
N LEU A 93 10.03 -4.00 5.22
CA LEU A 93 9.10 -2.91 4.91
C LEU A 93 7.66 -3.38 4.69
N GLY A 94 7.44 -4.66 4.38
CA GLY A 94 6.12 -5.24 4.10
C GLY A 94 5.47 -4.78 2.79
N VAL A 95 5.85 -3.64 2.22
CA VAL A 95 5.52 -3.22 0.86
C VAL A 95 6.50 -3.85 -0.12
N THR A 96 5.99 -4.41 -1.20
CA THR A 96 6.81 -5.05 -2.25
C THR A 96 6.92 -4.19 -3.50
N GLU A 97 5.85 -3.47 -3.83
CA GLU A 97 5.83 -2.62 -5.02
C GLU A 97 4.87 -1.44 -4.83
N VAL A 98 5.25 -0.27 -5.36
CA VAL A 98 4.36 0.87 -5.54
C VAL A 98 4.41 1.28 -7.00
N SER A 99 3.28 1.24 -7.71
CA SER A 99 3.18 1.61 -9.12
C SER A 99 2.13 2.68 -9.36
N PHE A 100 2.43 3.59 -10.30
CA PHE A 100 1.59 4.75 -10.59
C PHE A 100 1.78 5.20 -12.05
N ALA A 101 0.76 5.82 -12.62
CA ALA A 101 0.83 6.47 -13.92
C ALA A 101 0.76 7.99 -13.76
N VAL A 102 1.35 8.73 -14.70
CA VAL A 102 1.31 10.21 -14.73
C VAL A 102 0.54 10.74 -15.94
N ASP A 103 -0.16 11.87 -15.78
CA ASP A 103 -0.94 12.51 -16.84
C ASP A 103 -0.11 13.53 -17.63
N LYS A 104 0.89 14.11 -16.97
CA LYS A 104 1.85 15.09 -17.50
C LYS A 104 3.27 14.60 -17.26
N THR A 105 4.16 14.91 -18.19
CA THR A 105 5.58 14.60 -18.03
C THR A 105 6.14 15.31 -16.81
N THR A 106 6.76 14.56 -15.91
CA THR A 106 7.40 15.09 -14.69
C THR A 106 8.91 14.86 -14.75
N TYR A 107 9.67 15.75 -14.11
CA TYR A 107 11.13 15.71 -14.07
C TYR A 107 11.62 15.73 -12.62
N GLY A 108 12.71 15.00 -12.33
CA GLY A 108 13.30 14.97 -10.98
C GLY A 108 12.34 14.42 -9.92
N SER A 109 11.50 13.48 -10.32
CA SER A 109 10.46 12.87 -9.49
C SER A 109 11.08 11.87 -8.52
N THR A 110 10.66 11.83 -7.26
CA THR A 110 11.17 10.87 -6.27
C THR A 110 10.04 10.29 -5.44
N ILE A 111 10.09 8.99 -5.17
CA ILE A 111 9.23 8.33 -4.18
C ILE A 111 10.09 7.65 -3.14
N ARG A 112 9.70 7.82 -1.88
CA ARG A 112 10.27 7.13 -0.73
C ARG A 112 9.19 6.36 0.00
N VAL A 113 9.44 5.08 0.22
CA VAL A 113 8.61 4.14 0.98
C VAL A 113 9.39 3.78 2.23
N GLY A 114 8.89 4.15 3.41
CA GLY A 114 9.50 3.82 4.69
C GLY A 114 8.52 3.13 5.63
N THR A 115 9.04 2.32 6.55
CA THR A 115 8.24 1.75 7.64
C THR A 115 8.54 2.51 8.92
N GLU A 116 7.49 2.81 9.67
CA GLU A 116 7.57 3.53 10.94
C GLU A 116 7.18 2.57 12.08
N VAL A 117 7.86 2.67 13.22
CA VAL A 117 7.58 1.83 14.40
C VAL A 117 6.34 2.33 15.16
N GLY A 118 5.95 3.59 14.93
CA GLY A 118 4.78 4.19 15.58
C GLY A 118 4.20 5.36 14.77
N LEU A 119 2.94 5.65 15.03
CA LEU A 119 2.27 6.83 14.48
C LEU A 119 2.70 8.07 15.27
N PRO A 120 3.00 9.20 14.61
CA PRO A 120 3.19 10.47 15.30
C PRO A 120 1.96 10.83 16.14
N SER A 121 2.16 11.51 17.27
CA SER A 121 1.08 11.93 18.18
C SER A 121 0.00 12.81 17.53
N ALA A 122 0.31 13.40 16.37
CA ALA A 122 -0.61 14.21 15.57
C ALA A 122 -1.60 13.37 14.74
N ILE A 123 -1.38 12.06 14.60
CA ILE A 123 -2.23 11.15 13.82
C ILE A 123 -3.11 10.35 14.78
N ALA A 124 -4.40 10.24 14.45
CA ALA A 124 -5.33 9.44 15.25
C ALA A 124 -4.87 7.98 15.31
N PRO A 125 -4.94 7.32 16.48
CA PRO A 125 -4.62 5.90 16.58
C PRO A 125 -5.62 5.06 15.77
N VAL A 126 -5.16 3.93 15.24
CA VAL A 126 -6.02 2.96 14.56
C VAL A 126 -6.65 2.05 15.62
N SER A 127 -7.96 1.88 15.57
CA SER A 127 -8.71 1.06 16.54
C SER A 127 -8.61 -0.45 16.28
N THR A 128 -8.05 -0.85 15.14
CA THR A 128 -7.92 -2.23 14.69
C THR A 128 -6.50 -2.76 14.92
N LYS A 129 -6.31 -4.07 14.72
CA LYS A 129 -4.99 -4.71 14.83
C LYS A 129 -4.06 -4.21 13.72
N VAL A 130 -2.92 -3.66 14.10
CA VAL A 130 -1.90 -3.12 13.18
C VAL A 130 -0.77 -4.13 12.98
N TYR A 131 -0.39 -4.38 11.73
CA TYR A 131 0.80 -5.16 11.38
C TYR A 131 2.01 -4.25 11.21
N LYS A 132 1.93 -3.31 10.26
CA LYS A 132 3.00 -2.37 9.91
C LYS A 132 2.43 -1.01 9.57
N ILE A 133 3.16 0.04 9.93
CA ILE A 133 2.85 1.42 9.55
C ILE A 133 3.84 1.82 8.47
N VAL A 134 3.32 2.28 7.33
CA VAL A 134 4.12 2.64 6.16
C VAL A 134 3.91 4.11 5.86
N LYS A 135 4.99 4.83 5.64
CA LYS A 135 4.96 6.21 5.15
C LYS A 135 5.46 6.24 3.73
N ILE A 136 4.62 6.70 2.81
CA ILE A 136 5.02 6.93 1.42
C ILE A 136 5.00 8.42 1.16
N THR A 137 6.14 8.97 0.77
CA THR A 137 6.28 10.39 0.39
C THR A 137 6.73 10.48 -1.05
N ALA A 138 6.08 11.35 -1.81
CA ALA A 138 6.45 11.65 -3.18
C ALA A 138 6.86 13.12 -3.33
N SER A 139 7.76 13.38 -4.26
CA SER A 139 8.21 14.72 -4.64
C SER A 139 8.12 14.87 -6.15
N ASN A 140 7.62 16.02 -6.63
CA ASN A 140 7.43 16.31 -8.07
C ASN A 140 6.55 15.29 -8.83
N ILE A 141 5.58 14.66 -8.16
CA ILE A 141 4.65 13.69 -8.79
C ILE A 141 3.19 13.93 -8.40
N GLU A 142 2.91 14.39 -7.18
CA GLU A 142 1.55 14.38 -6.58
C GLU A 142 0.49 15.09 -7.44
N ASN A 143 0.85 16.20 -8.09
CA ASN A 143 -0.06 16.99 -8.95
C ASN A 143 -0.16 16.49 -10.40
N SER A 144 0.56 15.42 -10.72
CA SER A 144 0.64 14.80 -12.05
C SER A 144 0.22 13.33 -12.03
N LEU A 145 -0.32 12.83 -10.92
CA LEU A 145 -0.82 11.46 -10.82
C LEU A 145 -2.07 11.29 -11.69
N LYS A 146 -2.08 10.24 -12.52
CA LYS A 146 -3.22 9.87 -13.35
C LYS A 146 -4.00 8.74 -12.68
N GLY A 147 -5.14 9.07 -12.07
CA GLY A 147 -6.05 8.09 -11.50
C GLY A 147 -5.57 7.56 -10.14
N THR A 148 -5.54 6.23 -9.98
CA THR A 148 -5.15 5.56 -8.74
C THR A 148 -3.72 5.01 -8.82
N VAL A 149 -3.07 4.97 -7.67
CA VAL A 149 -1.78 4.34 -7.42
C VAL A 149 -2.03 2.95 -6.87
N THR A 150 -1.29 1.96 -7.34
CA THR A 150 -1.38 0.59 -6.85
C THR A 150 -0.23 0.31 -5.89
N ILE A 151 -0.57 -0.14 -4.68
CA ILE A 151 0.38 -0.56 -3.66
C ILE A 151 0.25 -2.07 -3.49
N LYS A 152 1.34 -2.80 -3.72
CA LYS A 152 1.44 -4.23 -3.40
C LYS A 152 2.20 -4.39 -2.09
N PHE A 153 1.67 -5.21 -1.21
CA PHE A 153 2.24 -5.48 0.09
C PHE A 153 1.99 -6.93 0.49
N LYS A 154 2.72 -7.40 1.48
CA LYS A 154 2.63 -8.77 1.98
C LYS A 154 2.54 -8.81 3.49
N VAL A 155 1.87 -9.84 3.99
CA VAL A 155 1.66 -10.08 5.42
C VAL A 155 2.08 -11.50 5.77
N GLU A 156 2.80 -11.66 6.87
CA GLU A 156 3.20 -12.97 7.36
C GLU A 156 2.00 -13.80 7.83
N LYS A 157 1.95 -15.07 7.41
CA LYS A 157 0.90 -15.99 7.85
C LYS A 157 0.90 -16.20 9.36
N THR A 158 2.08 -16.29 9.96
CA THR A 158 2.25 -16.44 11.41
C THR A 158 1.65 -15.25 12.18
N TRP A 159 1.72 -14.04 11.62
CA TRP A 159 1.07 -12.87 12.21
C TRP A 159 -0.45 -12.97 12.11
N LEU A 160 -0.99 -13.40 10.96
CA LEU A 160 -2.43 -13.61 10.78
C LEU A 160 -2.98 -14.63 11.77
N GLU A 161 -2.30 -15.78 11.91
CA GLU A 161 -2.65 -16.85 12.85
C GLU A 161 -2.57 -16.35 14.30
N GLY A 162 -1.49 -15.67 14.67
CA GLY A 162 -1.32 -15.09 16.01
C GLY A 162 -2.39 -14.06 16.37
N GLN A 163 -2.91 -13.35 15.36
CA GLN A 163 -4.00 -12.37 15.53
C GLN A 163 -5.40 -12.96 15.37
N LYS A 164 -5.53 -14.24 15.00
CA LYS A 164 -6.78 -14.93 14.65
C LYS A 164 -7.56 -14.23 13.52
N LEU A 165 -6.84 -13.74 12.51
CA LEU A 165 -7.39 -13.07 11.34
C LEU A 165 -7.37 -14.00 10.13
N LYS A 166 -8.39 -13.93 9.28
CA LYS A 166 -8.36 -14.58 7.96
C LYS A 166 -7.65 -13.67 6.97
N LYS A 167 -7.21 -14.25 5.84
CA LYS A 167 -6.65 -13.48 4.72
C LYS A 167 -7.59 -12.36 4.23
N ASP A 168 -8.89 -12.63 4.23
CA ASP A 168 -9.90 -11.67 3.81
C ASP A 168 -10.15 -10.56 4.84
N ASP A 169 -9.63 -10.67 6.06
CA ASP A 169 -9.80 -9.65 7.11
C ASP A 169 -8.72 -8.57 7.05
N ILE A 170 -7.87 -8.58 6.01
CA ILE A 170 -6.79 -7.60 5.83
C ILE A 170 -7.20 -6.50 4.87
N ALA A 171 -6.77 -5.27 5.18
CA ALA A 171 -6.88 -4.13 4.31
C ALA A 171 -5.71 -3.17 4.50
N LEU A 172 -5.45 -2.37 3.47
CA LEU A 172 -4.60 -1.20 3.58
C LEU A 172 -5.45 0.02 3.97
N LEU A 173 -5.07 0.71 5.04
CA LEU A 173 -5.74 1.92 5.49
C LEU A 173 -4.88 3.13 5.13
N ARG A 174 -5.49 4.18 4.61
CA ARG A 174 -4.85 5.46 4.29
C ARG A 174 -5.31 6.54 5.25
N PHE A 175 -4.37 7.25 5.85
CA PHE A 175 -4.69 8.44 6.62
C PHE A 175 -4.93 9.62 5.67
N SER A 176 -6.13 10.21 5.71
CA SER A 176 -6.46 11.40 4.92
C SER A 176 -7.57 12.19 5.62
N GLU A 177 -7.54 13.52 5.53
CA GLU A 177 -8.54 14.40 6.17
C GLU A 177 -8.75 14.10 7.67
N GLN A 178 -7.65 13.84 8.38
CA GLN A 178 -7.64 13.49 9.81
C GLN A 178 -8.37 12.19 10.17
N LYS A 179 -8.66 11.33 9.19
CA LYS A 179 -9.35 10.05 9.38
C LYS A 179 -8.63 8.91 8.67
N TRP A 180 -8.88 7.69 9.15
CA TRP A 180 -8.45 6.48 8.48
C TRP A 180 -9.50 6.03 7.47
N ASN A 181 -9.10 5.96 6.20
CA ASN A 181 -9.93 5.48 5.12
C ASN A 181 -9.43 4.11 4.70
N GLN A 182 -10.31 3.12 4.73
CA GLN A 182 -9.99 1.79 4.22
C GLN A 182 -9.94 1.83 2.69
N LEU A 183 -8.87 1.28 2.12
CA LEU A 183 -8.71 1.15 0.68
C LEU A 183 -9.27 -0.18 0.19
N SER A 184 -9.73 -0.20 -1.06
CA SER A 184 -10.08 -1.44 -1.75
C SER A 184 -8.83 -2.32 -1.84
N THR A 185 -8.87 -3.46 -1.17
CA THR A 185 -7.74 -4.38 -1.05
C THR A 185 -8.14 -5.73 -1.61
N THR A 186 -7.38 -6.19 -2.59
CA THR A 186 -7.55 -7.50 -3.24
C THR A 186 -6.51 -8.45 -2.69
N VAL A 187 -6.95 -9.64 -2.29
CA VAL A 187 -6.07 -10.73 -1.89
C VAL A 187 -5.43 -11.32 -3.15
N GLY A 188 -4.11 -11.40 -3.16
CA GLY A 188 -3.32 -11.98 -4.24
C GLY A 188 -2.90 -13.42 -3.94
N GLU A 189 -1.74 -13.77 -4.46
CA GLU A 189 -1.13 -15.08 -4.29
C GLU A 189 -0.60 -15.28 -2.86
N GLU A 190 -0.41 -16.54 -2.50
CA GLU A 190 0.06 -16.96 -1.20
C GLU A 190 1.31 -17.83 -1.37
N ASP A 191 2.40 -17.44 -0.71
CA ASP A 191 3.66 -18.18 -0.67
C ASP A 191 3.70 -19.08 0.57
N GLU A 192 4.81 -19.74 0.85
CA GLU A 192 4.98 -20.52 2.09
C GLU A 192 4.86 -19.65 3.35
N LYS A 193 5.43 -18.43 3.34
CA LYS A 193 5.53 -17.55 4.51
C LYS A 193 4.57 -16.37 4.52
N TYR A 194 4.14 -15.90 3.34
CA TYR A 194 3.41 -14.64 3.20
C TYR A 194 2.13 -14.79 2.38
N VAL A 195 1.16 -13.92 2.65
CA VAL A 195 0.03 -13.65 1.76
C VAL A 195 0.26 -12.30 1.11
N HIS A 196 0.13 -12.22 -0.22
CA HIS A 196 0.27 -10.97 -0.97
C HIS A 196 -1.08 -10.29 -1.15
N TYR A 197 -1.05 -8.96 -1.18
CA TYR A 197 -2.21 -8.12 -1.33
C TYR A 197 -1.89 -6.96 -2.27
N SER A 198 -2.92 -6.46 -2.93
CA SER A 198 -2.85 -5.26 -3.74
C SER A 198 -3.96 -4.29 -3.33
N ALA A 199 -3.63 -3.02 -3.15
CA ALA A 199 -4.59 -1.98 -2.81
C ALA A 199 -4.42 -0.77 -3.71
N GLU A 200 -5.55 -0.15 -4.06
CA GLU A 200 -5.58 1.08 -4.84
C GLU A 200 -5.74 2.29 -3.93
N THR A 201 -4.95 3.35 -4.18
CA THR A 201 -5.01 4.60 -3.42
C THR A 201 -5.03 5.80 -4.36
N PRO A 202 -5.83 6.84 -4.08
CA PRO A 202 -5.84 8.07 -4.88
C PRO A 202 -4.56 8.91 -4.71
N GLY A 203 -3.74 8.63 -3.69
CA GLY A 203 -2.49 9.36 -3.49
C GLY A 203 -1.68 8.86 -2.31
N PHE A 204 -0.50 9.44 -2.13
CA PHE A 204 0.45 9.06 -1.08
C PHE A 204 0.08 9.68 0.27
N SER A 205 0.41 8.99 1.36
CA SER A 205 0.18 9.42 2.75
C SER A 205 0.86 8.45 3.72
N TYR A 206 0.46 8.52 4.99
CA TYR A 206 0.61 7.43 5.96
C TYR A 206 -0.40 6.33 5.67
N PHE A 207 0.10 5.11 5.70
CA PHE A 207 -0.67 3.89 5.50
C PHE A 207 -0.46 2.94 6.67
N VAL A 208 -1.49 2.13 6.92
CA VAL A 208 -1.44 1.06 7.91
C VAL A 208 -1.88 -0.23 7.23
N ILE A 209 -1.02 -1.24 7.33
CA ILE A 209 -1.36 -2.61 6.96
C ILE A 209 -1.91 -3.26 8.22
N GLY A 210 -3.14 -3.78 8.16
CA GLY A 210 -3.74 -4.39 9.33
C GLY A 210 -5.14 -4.93 9.08
N GLN A 211 -5.85 -5.15 10.16
CA GLN A 211 -7.22 -5.63 10.12
C GLN A 211 -8.14 -4.58 9.49
N ARG A 212 -8.96 -5.06 8.56
CA ARG A 212 -10.05 -4.34 7.91
C ARG A 212 -10.95 -3.68 8.95
N MET A 213 -11.29 -2.42 8.73
CA MET A 213 -12.31 -1.76 9.54
C MET A 213 -13.66 -2.34 9.14
N VAL A 214 -14.40 -2.84 10.12
CA VAL A 214 -15.82 -3.11 9.92
C VAL A 214 -16.50 -1.75 9.85
N VAL A 215 -16.48 -1.13 8.67
CA VAL A 215 -17.53 -0.19 8.33
C VAL A 215 -18.78 -1.03 8.41
N ALA A 216 -19.74 -0.65 9.25
CA ALA A 216 -21.05 -1.27 9.29
C ALA A 216 -21.69 -1.08 7.91
N ALA A 217 -21.32 -1.93 6.95
CA ALA A 217 -22.16 -2.26 5.83
C ALA A 217 -23.39 -2.86 6.49
N GLU A 218 -24.51 -2.17 6.36
CA GLU A 218 -25.80 -2.79 6.61
C GLU A 218 -25.77 -4.16 5.95
N GLU A 219 -25.76 -5.21 6.77
CA GLU A 219 -26.10 -6.55 6.32
C GLU A 219 -27.45 -6.43 5.63
N ILE A 220 -27.44 -6.38 4.29
CA ILE A 220 -28.59 -6.88 3.55
C ILE A 220 -28.52 -8.38 3.80
N LYS A 221 -29.12 -8.81 4.92
CA LYS A 221 -29.48 -10.19 5.18
C LYS A 221 -30.35 -10.60 4.00
N THR A 222 -29.76 -11.23 3.01
CA THR A 222 -30.49 -12.01 2.01
C THR A 222 -31.21 -13.10 2.80
N PRO A 223 -32.55 -13.10 2.88
CA PRO A 223 -33.26 -14.25 3.41
C PRO A 223 -32.95 -15.42 2.47
N VAL A 224 -32.36 -16.47 3.03
CA VAL A 224 -32.28 -17.78 2.39
C VAL A 224 -33.72 -18.26 2.22
N GLU A 225 -34.27 -18.10 1.03
CA GLU A 225 -35.56 -18.70 0.67
C GLU A 225 -35.36 -20.20 0.50
N GLN A 226 -35.96 -20.92 1.43
CA GLN A 226 -35.95 -22.36 1.56
C GLN A 226 -36.77 -22.97 0.41
N ALA A 227 -36.11 -23.68 -0.50
CA ALA A 227 -36.78 -24.39 -1.58
C ALA A 227 -37.57 -25.61 -1.04
N PRO A 228 -38.84 -25.80 -1.41
CA PRO A 228 -39.44 -27.12 -1.46
C PRO A 228 -39.28 -27.72 -2.86
N ILE A 229 -38.70 -28.92 -2.88
CA ILE A 229 -38.71 -29.86 -4.00
C ILE A 229 -40.14 -30.25 -4.38
N SER A 230 -40.50 -30.22 -5.67
CA SER A 230 -41.32 -31.25 -6.35
C SER A 230 -41.63 -30.90 -7.82
N GLY A 231 -41.17 -31.75 -8.75
CA GLY A 231 -42.05 -32.37 -9.76
C GLY A 231 -42.38 -31.68 -11.08
N ALA A 232 -41.49 -31.86 -12.07
CA ALA A 232 -41.75 -32.33 -13.45
C ALA A 232 -42.55 -31.51 -14.51
N ALA A 233 -41.89 -31.46 -15.69
CA ALA A 233 -42.38 -31.43 -17.10
C ALA A 233 -42.45 -30.09 -17.87
N THR A 234 -41.45 -29.94 -18.78
CA THR A 234 -41.49 -29.66 -20.25
C THR A 234 -42.57 -28.67 -20.77
N GLU A 235 -42.30 -27.59 -21.51
CA GLU A 235 -41.67 -27.50 -22.85
C GLU A 235 -41.57 -26.00 -23.29
N SER A 236 -40.68 -25.68 -24.24
CA SER A 236 -40.77 -24.60 -25.27
C SER A 236 -40.99 -23.14 -24.81
N SER A 237 -40.33 -22.11 -25.32
CA SER A 237 -39.59 -21.86 -26.57
C SER A 237 -39.01 -20.44 -26.48
N VAL A 238 -37.82 -20.23 -27.03
CA VAL A 238 -37.19 -18.91 -27.25
C VAL A 238 -37.71 -18.34 -28.59
N PRO A 239 -37.94 -17.03 -28.73
CA PRO A 239 -36.98 -16.21 -29.48
C PRO A 239 -36.66 -14.83 -28.88
N GLU A 240 -35.49 -14.31 -29.25
CA GLU A 240 -34.97 -12.96 -29.05
C GLU A 240 -35.94 -11.83 -29.46
N THR A 241 -35.82 -10.65 -28.83
CA THR A 241 -35.35 -9.40 -29.48
C THR A 241 -35.56 -8.18 -28.58
N GLY A 242 -34.46 -7.45 -28.31
CA GLY A 242 -34.41 -5.99 -28.30
C GLY A 242 -34.87 -5.22 -27.05
N GLY A 243 -34.04 -4.26 -26.62
CA GLY A 243 -34.53 -3.06 -25.93
C GLY A 243 -33.79 -2.69 -24.65
N GLU A 244 -32.74 -1.91 -24.81
CA GLU A 244 -32.08 -1.10 -23.79
C GLU A 244 -33.07 -0.18 -23.05
N SER A 245 -33.19 -0.29 -21.72
CA SER A 245 -33.41 0.88 -20.84
C SER A 245 -33.24 0.51 -19.36
N LYS A 246 -32.23 1.09 -18.73
CA LYS A 246 -31.90 0.93 -17.31
C LYS A 246 -32.85 1.81 -16.49
N THR A 247 -34.02 1.29 -16.12
CA THR A 247 -34.90 1.97 -15.17
C THR A 247 -34.41 1.72 -13.74
N THR A 248 -33.87 2.75 -13.10
CA THR A 248 -33.64 2.83 -11.66
C THR A 248 -34.97 2.65 -10.91
N PRO A 249 -35.07 1.75 -9.91
CA PRO A 249 -36.33 1.51 -9.22
C PRO A 249 -36.80 2.75 -8.44
N LEU A 250 -38.01 3.21 -8.78
CA LEU A 250 -38.66 4.45 -8.38
C LEU A 250 -39.22 4.43 -6.93
N ASN A 251 -38.61 3.69 -6.01
CA ASN A 251 -39.11 3.50 -4.64
C ASN A 251 -38.18 4.05 -3.54
N LYS A 252 -37.16 4.83 -3.92
CA LYS A 252 -36.17 5.40 -2.98
C LYS A 252 -36.05 6.93 -3.08
N LEU A 253 -37.17 7.63 -3.17
CA LEU A 253 -37.21 9.11 -3.31
C LEU A 253 -37.79 9.84 -2.09
N TRP A 254 -37.71 9.25 -0.89
CA TRP A 254 -38.18 9.89 0.36
C TRP A 254 -37.31 11.07 0.81
N TRP A 255 -36.11 11.21 0.24
CA TRP A 255 -35.14 12.27 0.57
C TRP A 255 -35.33 13.55 -0.26
N VAL A 256 -36.06 13.50 -1.38
CA VAL A 256 -36.33 14.68 -2.21
C VAL A 256 -37.08 15.80 -1.47
N PRO A 257 -38.11 15.55 -0.64
CA PRO A 257 -38.71 16.63 0.15
C PRO A 257 -37.74 17.25 1.16
N VAL A 258 -36.79 16.48 1.71
CA VAL A 258 -35.77 16.96 2.64
C VAL A 258 -34.79 17.90 1.94
N LEU A 259 -34.37 17.54 0.72
CA LEU A 259 -33.43 18.34 -0.06
C LEU A 259 -34.06 19.69 -0.49
N VAL A 260 -35.35 19.69 -0.85
CA VAL A 260 -36.09 20.92 -1.17
C VAL A 260 -36.20 21.84 0.04
N ALA A 261 -36.47 21.31 1.24
CA ALA A 261 -36.56 22.12 2.46
C ALA A 261 -35.21 22.78 2.82
N ILE A 262 -34.09 22.08 2.63
CA ILE A 262 -32.74 22.63 2.88
C ILE A 262 -32.44 23.77 1.91
N VAL A 263 -32.74 23.61 0.62
CA VAL A 263 -32.51 24.66 -0.39
C VAL A 263 -33.33 25.92 -0.09
N LEU A 264 -34.59 25.77 0.32
CA LEU A 264 -35.44 26.90 0.73
C LEU A 264 -34.92 27.57 2.01
N GLY A 265 -34.42 26.80 2.98
CA GLY A 265 -33.79 27.33 4.19
C GLY A 265 -32.53 28.16 3.90
N VAL A 266 -31.67 27.68 3.00
CA VAL A 266 -30.45 28.41 2.58
C VAL A 266 -30.80 29.69 1.83
N LEU A 267 -31.79 29.65 0.93
CA LEU A 267 -32.29 30.84 0.24
C LEU A 267 -32.90 31.86 1.21
N PHE A 268 -33.68 31.40 2.19
CA PHE A 268 -34.27 32.26 3.22
C PHE A 268 -33.21 32.89 4.13
N TYR A 269 -32.17 32.12 4.49
CA TYR A 269 -31.04 32.62 5.28
C TYR A 269 -30.27 33.71 4.52
N TRP A 270 -29.99 33.49 3.24
CA TRP A 270 -29.36 34.50 2.38
C TRP A 270 -30.23 35.75 2.20
N TYR A 271 -31.55 35.58 2.04
CA TYR A 271 -32.48 36.70 1.93
C TYR A 271 -32.56 37.51 3.23
N SER A 272 -32.56 36.85 4.38
CA SER A 272 -32.60 37.49 5.71
C SER A 272 -31.31 38.26 5.99
N LYS A 273 -30.15 37.72 5.61
CA LYS A 273 -28.84 38.37 5.79
C LYS A 273 -28.68 39.62 4.90
N LYS A 274 -29.41 39.71 3.79
CA LYS A 274 -29.34 40.87 2.87
C LYS A 274 -30.18 42.07 3.34
N LYS A 275 -31.07 41.88 4.32
CA LYS A 275 -31.96 42.92 4.85
C LYS A 275 -31.51 43.53 6.19
N GLN A 276 -30.47 42.98 6.82
CA GLN A 276 -29.77 43.56 7.97
C GLN A 276 -28.49 44.25 7.47
#